data_AF-A0A939EX37-F1
#
_entry.id   AF-A0A939EX37-F1
#
_cell.length_a   1.000
_cell.length_b   1.000
_cell.length_c   1.000
_cell.angle_alpha   90.00
_cell.angle_beta   90.00
_cell.angle_gamma   90.00
#
_symmetry.space_group_name_H-M   'P 1'
#
loop_
_entity.id
_entity.type
_entity.pdbx_description
1 polymer ?
#
loop_
_entity_poly.entity_id
_entity_poly.type
_entity_poly.pdbx_seq_one_letter_code
_entity_poly.pdbx_strand_id
1 'polypeptide(L)'
;MTEAEKILKMIETVAPDDVAMLDEIDCRVRCYVMGWGYGAIHLNDYWNSQQQDPAYHAENYPHYTRSRDALKAIRPKGWWFSVSGYGQTFHAVATWSGNPEDVVLTSARTFGSGKANKTEELAELHVIIQATERDRAHNQKP
;
A
#
# COMPACT_ATOMS: atom_id res chain seq x y z
N MET A 1 14.19 8.42 -5.81
CA MET A 1 12.84 7.98 -5.45
C MET A 1 12.96 6.77 -4.56
N THR A 2 12.47 6.84 -3.33
CA THR A 2 12.43 5.71 -2.38
C THR A 2 11.48 4.62 -2.89
N GLU A 3 11.51 3.43 -2.30
CA GLU A 3 10.56 2.38 -2.67
C GLU A 3 9.12 2.75 -2.27
N ALA A 4 8.94 3.42 -1.13
CA ALA A 4 7.65 3.97 -0.71
C ALA A 4 7.07 4.93 -1.76
N GLU A 5 7.89 5.88 -2.26
CA GLU A 5 7.46 6.85 -3.29
C GLU A 5 7.05 6.16 -4.60
N LYS A 6 7.74 5.08 -5.00
CA LYS A 6 7.36 4.28 -6.18
C LYS A 6 6.00 3.61 -5.99
N ILE A 7 5.81 2.93 -4.87
CA ILE A 7 4.57 2.21 -4.55
C ILE A 7 3.40 3.18 -4.53
N LEU A 8 3.54 4.33 -3.86
CA LEU A 8 2.50 5.37 -3.80
C LEU A 8 2.12 5.85 -5.21
N LYS A 9 3.10 6.12 -6.07
CA LYS A 9 2.83 6.54 -7.45
C LYS A 9 2.09 5.46 -8.26
N MET A 10 2.43 4.19 -8.07
CA MET A 10 1.72 3.09 -8.73
C MET A 10 0.26 3.02 -8.26
N ILE A 11 0.02 3.06 -6.94
CA ILE A 11 -1.33 3.07 -6.35
C ILE A 11 -2.18 4.23 -6.90
N GLU A 12 -1.59 5.42 -7.05
CA GLU A 12 -2.30 6.61 -7.55
C GLU A 12 -2.73 6.51 -9.03
N THR A 13 -2.15 5.60 -9.80
CA THR A 13 -2.34 5.51 -11.27
C THR A 13 -2.94 4.19 -11.74
N VAL A 14 -2.89 3.14 -10.92
CA VAL A 14 -3.37 1.82 -11.30
C VAL A 14 -4.88 1.80 -11.52
N ALA A 15 -5.31 1.16 -12.60
CA ALA A 15 -6.72 0.87 -12.82
C ALA A 15 -7.15 -0.32 -11.93
N PRO A 16 -8.35 -0.30 -11.34
CA PRO A 16 -8.78 -1.36 -10.41
C PRO A 16 -8.94 -2.74 -11.06
N ASP A 17 -8.99 -2.80 -12.39
CA ASP A 17 -9.07 -4.00 -13.21
C ASP A 17 -7.72 -4.42 -13.84
N ASP A 18 -6.64 -3.64 -13.64
CA ASP A 18 -5.29 -3.99 -14.09
C ASP A 18 -4.64 -4.97 -13.10
N VAL A 19 -5.05 -6.23 -13.20
CA VAL A 19 -4.60 -7.31 -12.29
C VAL A 19 -3.08 -7.43 -12.24
N ALA A 20 -2.39 -7.30 -13.38
CA ALA A 20 -0.93 -7.41 -13.43
C ALA A 20 -0.26 -6.29 -12.63
N MET A 21 -0.71 -5.05 -12.80
CA MET A 21 -0.18 -3.93 -12.02
C MET A 21 -0.51 -4.05 -10.52
N LEU A 22 -1.69 -4.56 -10.17
CA LEU A 22 -2.05 -4.83 -8.76
C LEU A 22 -1.15 -5.90 -8.14
N ASP A 23 -0.85 -6.98 -8.87
CA ASP A 23 0.08 -8.03 -8.42
C ASP A 23 1.51 -7.48 -8.23
N GLU A 24 1.97 -6.59 -9.11
CA GLU A 24 3.27 -5.92 -8.99
C GLU A 24 3.32 -5.02 -7.75
N ILE A 25 2.24 -4.28 -7.48
CA ILE A 25 2.12 -3.47 -6.25
C ILE A 25 2.19 -4.36 -5.02
N ASP A 26 1.44 -5.48 -4.99
CA ASP A 26 1.44 -6.40 -3.85
C ASP A 26 2.83 -6.98 -3.55
N CYS A 27 3.57 -7.37 -4.60
CA CYS A 27 4.94 -7.85 -4.47
C CYS A 27 5.87 -6.77 -3.89
N ARG A 28 5.77 -5.54 -4.40
CA ARG A 28 6.57 -4.40 -3.90
C ARG A 28 6.25 -4.06 -2.45
N VAL A 29 4.97 -4.02 -2.09
CA VAL A 29 4.52 -3.77 -0.71
C VAL A 29 5.05 -4.83 0.23
N ARG A 30 4.99 -6.11 -0.15
CA ARG A 30 5.56 -7.19 0.65
C ARG A 30 7.04 -6.96 0.93
N CYS A 31 7.84 -6.69 -0.09
CA CYS A 31 9.27 -6.41 0.06
C CYS A 31 9.50 -5.18 0.95
N TYR A 32 8.74 -4.10 0.72
CA TYR A 32 8.83 -2.87 1.48
C TYR A 32 8.53 -3.08 2.96
N VAL A 33 7.45 -3.80 3.32
CA VAL A 33 7.06 -4.09 4.70
C VAL A 33 8.10 -4.97 5.40
N MET A 34 8.63 -5.97 4.71
CA MET A 34 9.64 -6.90 5.23
C MET A 34 11.06 -6.29 5.33
N GLY A 35 11.25 -5.08 4.81
CA GLY A 35 12.58 -4.43 4.78
C GLY A 35 13.53 -5.05 3.75
N TRP A 36 13.02 -5.75 2.75
CA TRP A 36 13.80 -6.39 1.70
C TRP A 36 13.98 -5.45 0.51
N GLY A 37 15.16 -5.49 -0.12
CA GLY A 37 15.42 -4.76 -1.35
C GLY A 37 14.64 -5.36 -2.52
N TYR A 38 13.91 -4.53 -3.27
CA TYR A 38 13.21 -4.96 -4.48
C TYR A 38 14.25 -5.31 -5.57
N GLY A 39 14.43 -6.60 -5.89
CA GLY A 39 15.51 -7.09 -6.75
C GLY A 39 15.30 -8.51 -7.30
N ALA A 40 16.22 -8.94 -8.19
CA ALA A 40 16.10 -10.03 -9.19
C ALA A 40 15.51 -11.38 -8.74
N ILE A 41 15.60 -11.72 -7.44
CA ILE A 41 15.05 -12.97 -6.90
C ILE A 41 13.52 -12.95 -6.90
N HIS A 42 12.88 -11.77 -6.79
CA HIS A 42 11.42 -11.65 -6.62
C HIS A 42 10.69 -11.13 -7.87
N LEU A 43 11.43 -10.62 -8.86
CA LEU A 43 10.94 -10.55 -10.24
C LEU A 43 10.69 -11.96 -10.79
N ASN A 44 11.45 -12.98 -10.37
CA ASN A 44 11.16 -14.38 -10.68
C ASN A 44 9.86 -14.84 -10.03
N ASP A 45 9.58 -14.48 -8.77
CA ASP A 45 8.30 -14.82 -8.12
C ASP A 45 7.11 -14.15 -8.84
N TYR A 46 7.21 -12.86 -9.19
CA TYR A 46 6.20 -12.16 -9.99
C TYR A 46 6.10 -12.72 -11.43
N TRP A 47 7.20 -13.12 -12.04
CA TRP A 47 7.21 -13.74 -13.36
C TRP A 47 6.60 -15.15 -13.35
N ASN A 48 6.86 -15.92 -12.29
CA ASN A 48 6.30 -17.24 -12.07
C ASN A 48 4.79 -17.17 -11.77
N SER A 49 4.32 -16.08 -11.14
CA SER A 49 2.88 -15.79 -10.98
C SER A 49 2.18 -15.59 -12.31
N GLN A 50 2.80 -14.83 -13.20
CA GLN A 50 2.29 -14.55 -14.55
C GLN A 50 2.34 -15.80 -15.44
N GLN A 51 3.25 -16.74 -15.19
CA GLN A 51 3.38 -17.99 -15.95
C GLN A 51 2.48 -19.14 -15.44
N GLN A 52 1.70 -18.94 -14.37
CA GLN A 52 0.94 -20.03 -13.71
C GLN A 52 1.84 -21.22 -13.35
N ASP A 53 3.07 -20.96 -12.90
CA ASP A 53 3.92 -22.02 -12.37
C ASP A 53 3.14 -22.74 -11.25
N PRO A 54 2.88 -24.05 -11.34
CA PRO A 54 2.14 -24.77 -10.31
C PRO A 54 2.86 -24.79 -8.95
N ALA A 55 4.17 -24.48 -8.89
CA ALA A 55 4.87 -24.23 -7.63
C ALA A 55 4.63 -22.81 -7.07
N TYR A 56 4.14 -21.89 -7.90
CA TYR A 56 3.74 -20.55 -7.52
C TYR A 56 2.27 -20.54 -7.10
N HIS A 57 2.07 -20.54 -5.79
CA HIS A 57 0.75 -20.38 -5.18
C HIS A 57 0.47 -18.89 -4.99
N ALA A 58 -0.14 -18.24 -5.98
CA ALA A 58 -0.57 -16.83 -5.88
C ALA A 58 -1.44 -16.58 -4.62
N GLU A 59 -2.22 -17.58 -4.25
CA GLU A 59 -3.03 -17.66 -3.01
C GLU A 59 -2.21 -17.56 -1.70
N ASN A 60 -0.91 -17.83 -1.71
CA ASN A 60 -0.02 -17.68 -0.56
C ASN A 60 0.59 -16.25 -0.47
N TYR A 61 0.38 -15.41 -1.48
CA TYR A 61 0.86 -14.02 -1.46
C TYR A 61 -0.22 -13.10 -0.90
N PRO A 62 0.11 -12.22 0.06
CA PRO A 62 -0.86 -11.27 0.58
C PRO A 62 -1.29 -10.30 -0.52
N HIS A 63 -2.57 -10.34 -0.90
CA HIS A 63 -3.16 -9.43 -1.87
C HIS A 63 -3.51 -8.09 -1.23
N TYR A 64 -2.52 -7.28 -0.84
CA TYR A 64 -2.75 -5.99 -0.14
C TYR A 64 -3.67 -5.03 -0.91
N THR A 65 -3.58 -5.01 -2.23
CA THR A 65 -4.43 -4.19 -3.11
C THR A 65 -5.89 -4.64 -3.17
N ARG A 66 -6.21 -5.83 -2.64
CA ARG A 66 -7.51 -6.51 -2.81
C ARG A 66 -8.05 -7.15 -1.53
N SER A 67 -7.28 -7.18 -0.44
CA SER A 67 -7.63 -7.84 0.83
C SER A 67 -7.46 -6.90 2.01
N ARG A 68 -8.59 -6.50 2.59
CA ARG A 68 -8.66 -5.71 3.82
C ARG A 68 -7.98 -6.41 5.00
N ASP A 69 -8.03 -7.73 5.06
CA ASP A 69 -7.39 -8.49 6.15
C ASP A 69 -5.87 -8.52 5.99
N ALA A 70 -5.36 -8.62 4.75
CA ALA A 70 -3.94 -8.44 4.48
C ALA A 70 -3.46 -7.04 4.86
N LEU A 71 -4.26 -6.00 4.59
CA LEU A 71 -3.95 -4.62 5.00
C LEU A 71 -3.91 -4.45 6.51
N LYS A 72 -4.90 -5.00 7.25
CA LYS A 72 -4.92 -4.95 8.72
C LYS A 72 -3.66 -5.57 9.33
N ALA A 73 -3.14 -6.64 8.73
CA ALA A 73 -1.94 -7.33 9.23
C ALA A 73 -0.66 -6.46 9.15
N ILE A 74 -0.63 -5.47 8.26
CA ILE A 74 0.54 -4.60 8.04
C ILE A 74 0.36 -3.18 8.55
N ARG A 75 -0.74 -2.88 9.25
CA ARG A 75 -0.94 -1.56 9.85
C ARG A 75 0.14 -1.27 10.90
N PRO A 76 0.89 -0.15 10.80
CA PRO A 76 1.84 0.22 11.83
C PRO A 76 1.12 0.44 13.18
N LYS A 77 1.75 0.00 14.27
CA LYS A 77 1.19 0.08 15.62
C LYS A 77 1.06 1.54 16.05
N GLY A 78 -0.01 1.88 16.77
CA GLY A 78 -0.23 3.23 17.29
C GLY A 78 -0.97 4.18 16.32
N TRP A 79 -1.19 3.73 15.09
CA TRP A 79 -1.99 4.43 14.08
C TRP A 79 -3.45 3.97 14.08
N TRP A 80 -4.35 4.95 13.97
CA TRP A 80 -5.76 4.73 13.68
C TRP A 80 -6.03 4.99 12.20
N PHE A 81 -6.88 4.16 11.58
CA PHE A 81 -7.18 4.21 10.15
C PHE A 81 -8.67 4.36 9.93
N SER A 82 -9.06 5.23 9.02
CA SER A 82 -10.44 5.40 8.56
C SER A 82 -10.47 5.47 7.04
N VAL A 83 -11.46 4.82 6.45
CA VAL A 83 -11.71 4.81 5.01
C VAL A 83 -13.13 5.26 4.76
N SER A 84 -13.30 6.19 3.83
CA SER A 84 -14.59 6.77 3.46
C SER A 84 -14.76 6.78 1.95
N GLY A 85 -15.92 6.33 1.48
CA GLY A 85 -16.33 6.43 0.08
C GLY A 85 -17.02 7.76 -0.23
N TYR A 86 -16.68 8.36 -1.37
CA TYR A 86 -17.30 9.54 -1.93
C TYR A 86 -17.57 9.32 -3.42
N GLY A 87 -18.82 9.02 -3.77
CA GLY A 87 -19.20 8.64 -5.15
C GLY A 87 -18.47 7.37 -5.59
N GLN A 88 -17.68 7.47 -6.66
CA GLN A 88 -16.87 6.36 -7.20
C GLN A 88 -15.41 6.38 -6.74
N THR A 89 -15.12 7.07 -5.64
CA THR A 89 -13.75 7.23 -5.15
C THR A 89 -13.69 6.99 -3.65
N PHE A 90 -12.54 6.52 -3.19
CA PHE A 90 -12.28 6.24 -1.79
C PHE A 90 -11.13 7.09 -1.26
N HIS A 91 -11.28 7.47 0.00
CA HIS A 91 -10.31 8.25 0.74
C HIS A 91 -9.98 7.53 2.03
N ALA A 92 -8.69 7.47 2.37
CA ALA A 92 -8.26 6.97 3.66
C ALA A 92 -7.50 8.05 4.43
N VAL A 93 -7.63 7.97 5.74
CA VAL A 93 -6.90 8.78 6.70
C VAL A 93 -6.19 7.86 7.68
N ALA A 94 -4.95 8.18 8.02
CA ALA A 94 -4.26 7.59 9.16
C ALA A 94 -3.89 8.69 10.16
N THR A 95 -4.19 8.48 11.45
CA THR A 95 -3.85 9.40 12.55
C THR A 95 -3.06 8.69 13.63
N TRP A 96 -2.08 9.37 14.21
CA TRP A 96 -1.30 8.85 15.33
C TRP A 96 -2.01 9.11 16.67
N SER A 97 -2.13 8.08 17.52
CA SER A 97 -2.90 8.16 18.77
C SER A 97 -2.11 8.66 20.00
N GLY A 98 -0.80 8.94 19.87
CA GLY A 98 0.10 9.14 21.02
C GLY A 98 0.55 10.56 21.38
N ASN A 99 0.13 11.64 20.70
CA ASN A 99 0.43 13.05 21.08
C ASN A 99 -0.32 14.08 20.17
N PRO A 100 -0.53 15.36 20.59
CA PRO A 100 -1.60 16.27 20.15
C PRO A 100 -1.31 17.16 18.93
N GLU A 101 -0.17 17.02 18.24
CA GLU A 101 0.02 17.62 16.91
C GLU A 101 -0.48 16.66 15.82
N ASP A 102 -1.72 16.16 15.99
CA ASP A 102 -2.32 15.05 15.24
C ASP A 102 -1.81 14.97 13.80
N VAL A 103 -0.91 14.02 13.56
CA VAL A 103 -0.40 13.77 12.22
C VAL A 103 -1.53 13.10 11.46
N VAL A 104 -2.17 13.87 10.59
CA VAL A 104 -3.18 13.38 9.68
C VAL A 104 -2.52 13.08 8.34
N LEU A 105 -2.37 11.80 8.02
CA LEU A 105 -1.97 11.32 6.70
C LEU A 105 -3.21 11.07 5.87
N THR A 106 -3.18 11.46 4.60
CA THR A 106 -4.34 11.35 3.70
C THR A 106 -3.96 10.69 2.38
N SER A 107 -4.83 9.78 1.91
CA SER A 107 -4.63 9.09 0.64
C SER A 107 -4.89 10.00 -0.58
N ALA A 108 -5.49 11.17 -0.38
CA ALA A 108 -5.76 12.14 -1.43
C ALA A 108 -5.12 13.50 -1.10
N ARG A 109 -4.41 14.06 -2.09
CA ARG A 109 -4.41 15.50 -2.29
C ARG A 109 -5.58 15.81 -3.24
N THR A 110 -6.56 16.53 -2.72
CA THR A 110 -7.73 17.13 -3.39
C THR A 110 -8.80 16.20 -4.01
N PHE A 111 -9.99 16.26 -3.41
CA PHE A 111 -11.27 15.89 -4.01
C PHE A 111 -11.41 16.50 -5.42
N GLY A 112 -11.89 15.71 -6.39
CA GLY A 112 -12.15 16.17 -7.76
C GLY A 112 -10.95 16.22 -8.70
N SER A 113 -9.73 15.89 -8.25
CA SER A 113 -8.52 15.96 -9.08
C SER A 113 -8.30 14.77 -10.03
N GLY A 114 -9.21 13.79 -10.07
CA GLY A 114 -9.03 12.54 -10.82
C GLY A 114 -8.01 11.57 -10.21
N LYS A 115 -7.27 11.98 -9.16
CA LYS A 115 -6.24 11.19 -8.45
C LYS A 115 -6.76 10.44 -7.22
N ALA A 116 -8.07 10.44 -6.99
CA ALA A 116 -8.65 9.73 -5.87
C ALA A 116 -8.67 8.22 -6.17
N ASN A 117 -8.34 7.41 -5.15
CA ASN A 117 -8.23 5.97 -5.27
C ASN A 117 -9.57 5.34 -5.65
N LYS A 118 -9.51 4.30 -6.49
CA LYS A 118 -10.70 3.65 -7.07
C LYS A 118 -11.29 2.56 -6.18
N THR A 119 -10.55 2.09 -5.17
CA THR A 119 -10.99 1.08 -4.20
C THR A 119 -10.61 1.46 -2.76
N GLU A 120 -11.30 0.88 -1.78
CA GLU A 120 -11.00 1.04 -0.36
C GLU A 120 -9.61 0.54 0.01
N GLU A 121 -9.20 -0.57 -0.61
CA GLU A 121 -7.92 -1.22 -0.39
C GLU A 121 -6.77 -0.34 -0.88
N LEU A 122 -6.87 0.23 -2.09
CA LEU A 122 -5.85 1.14 -2.62
C LEU A 122 -5.76 2.42 -1.77
N ALA A 123 -6.89 2.95 -1.32
CA ALA A 123 -6.91 4.11 -0.43
C ALA A 123 -6.21 3.83 0.90
N GLU A 124 -6.56 2.73 1.55
CA GLU A 124 -5.98 2.35 2.83
C GLU A 124 -4.50 1.97 2.71
N LEU A 125 -4.13 1.21 1.69
CA LEU A 125 -2.74 0.85 1.42
C LEU A 125 -1.86 2.10 1.28
N HIS A 126 -2.35 3.13 0.58
CA HIS A 126 -1.62 4.39 0.41
C HIS A 126 -1.23 5.01 1.75
N VAL A 127 -2.19 5.16 2.68
CA VAL A 127 -1.90 5.74 4.01
C VAL A 127 -1.11 4.80 4.92
N ILE A 128 -1.23 3.48 4.77
CA ILE A 128 -0.38 2.51 5.49
C ILE A 128 1.09 2.70 5.09
N ILE A 129 1.38 2.86 3.79
CA ILE A 129 2.74 3.10 3.30
C ILE A 129 3.28 4.44 3.84
N GLN A 130 2.47 5.51 3.81
CA GLN A 130 2.85 6.80 4.37
C GLN A 130 3.15 6.73 5.88
N ALA A 131 2.30 6.03 6.64
CA ALA A 131 2.46 5.85 8.08
C ALA A 131 3.72 5.05 8.42
N THR A 132 3.97 3.96 7.68
CA THR A 132 5.15 3.11 7.84
C THR A 132 6.44 3.89 7.58
N GLU A 133 6.47 4.70 6.51
CA GLU A 133 7.63 5.53 6.18
C GLU A 133 7.89 6.57 7.26
N ARG A 134 6.82 7.16 7.81
CA ARG A 134 6.92 8.11 8.92
C ARG A 134 7.51 7.47 10.17
N ASP A 135 7.03 6.29 10.57
CA ASP A 135 7.55 5.57 11.73
C ASP A 135 9.04 5.26 11.56
N ARG A 136 9.46 4.84 10.36
CA ARG A 136 10.87 4.60 10.04
C ARG A 136 11.70 5.87 10.17
N ALA A 137 11.23 7.00 9.65
CA ALA A 137 11.93 8.28 9.75
C ALA A 137 12.02 8.81 11.20
N HIS A 138 11.00 8.56 12.03
CA HIS A 138 11.03 8.94 13.45
C HIS A 138 11.96 8.04 14.28
N ASN A 139 11.98 6.73 14.03
CA ASN A 139 12.81 5.76 14.75
C ASN A 139 14.31 5.81 14.36
N GLN A 140 14.67 6.58 13.33
CA GLN A 140 16.06 6.80 12.88
C GLN A 140 16.67 8.12 13.40
N LYS A 141 15.96 8.89 14.23
CA LYS A 141 16.53 10.07 14.87
C LYS A 141 17.43 9.62 16.04
N PRO A 142 18.69 10.11 16.11
CA PRO A 142 19.64 9.71 17.15
C PRO A 142 19.21 10.13 18.56
#